data_AF-A0A7V4SX49-F1
#
_entry.id   AF-A0A7V4SX49-F1
#
_cell.length_a   1.000
_cell.length_b   1.000
_cell.length_c   1.000
_cell.angle_alpha   90.00
_cell.angle_beta   90.00
_cell.angle_gamma   90.00
#
_symmetry.space_group_name_H-M   'P 1'
#
loop_
_entity.id
_entity.type
_entity.pdbx_description
1 polymer ?
#
loop_
_entity_poly.entity_id
_entity_poly.type
_entity_poly.pdbx_seq_one_letter_code
_entity_poly.pdbx_strand_id
1 'polypeptide(L)'
;MEFLRRSLLKRHEERHESQQYLSNRQEQKAMRRAGSYWLPALLFCDSSTTSRIAMPARLHFAAQLPMMLIVRLSLQRRMTQTRNHNNKGFTLVEVMISLITFAVLTLIFAATVPLAKKTAHMNGQYAQAISLCQHKIDQLRAVGYGRINYTELSDAGIIDDNPTTPPFSFNEVDQVEEYLPQPNATLNVESLGADKLRITAAITWRTTTYGTKTSTASLTAIITNVE
;
A
#
# COMPACT_ATOMS: atom_id res chain seq x y z
N MET A 1 0.69 -27.93 37.14
CA MET A 1 1.75 -27.77 36.12
C MET A 1 1.20 -27.30 34.77
N GLU A 2 0.12 -27.87 34.25
CA GLU A 2 -0.52 -27.46 32.97
C GLU A 2 -0.93 -25.95 32.91
N PHE A 3 -1.46 -25.40 33.99
CA PHE A 3 -1.88 -23.98 34.03
C PHE A 3 -0.72 -23.00 33.80
N LEU A 4 0.46 -23.31 34.36
CA LEU A 4 1.68 -22.52 34.16
C LEU A 4 2.17 -22.59 32.71
N ARG A 5 2.04 -23.75 32.06
CA ARG A 5 2.42 -23.94 30.66
C ARG A 5 1.53 -23.13 29.70
N ARG A 6 0.21 -23.13 29.94
CA ARG A 6 -0.74 -22.31 29.16
C ARG A 6 -0.54 -20.80 29.38
N SER A 7 -0.24 -20.39 30.61
CA SER A 7 0.05 -18.98 30.93
C SER A 7 1.34 -18.47 30.26
N LEU A 8 2.35 -19.33 30.10
CA LEU A 8 3.60 -18.97 29.42
C LEU A 8 3.45 -18.91 27.91
N LEU A 9 2.68 -19.82 27.31
CA LEU A 9 2.38 -19.81 25.86
C LEU A 9 1.64 -18.54 25.46
N LYS A 10 0.59 -18.17 26.20
CA LYS A 10 -0.17 -16.94 25.93
C LYS A 10 0.69 -15.68 26.01
N ARG A 11 1.62 -15.63 26.98
CA ARG A 11 2.58 -14.50 27.11
C ARG A 11 3.63 -14.45 26.00
N HIS A 12 3.87 -15.54 25.29
CA HIS A 12 4.76 -15.56 24.14
C HIS A 12 4.05 -15.03 22.89
N GLU A 13 2.80 -15.43 22.70
CA GLU A 13 1.96 -15.03 21.58
C GLU A 13 1.69 -13.51 21.58
N GLU A 14 1.32 -12.95 22.74
CA GLU A 14 1.12 -11.50 22.91
C GLU A 14 2.39 -10.67 22.59
N ARG A 15 3.59 -11.23 22.81
CA ARG A 15 4.86 -10.54 22.45
C ARG A 15 5.10 -10.54 20.94
N HIS A 16 4.72 -11.61 20.24
CA HIS A 16 4.87 -11.68 18.79
C HIS A 16 3.94 -10.69 18.08
N GLU A 17 2.68 -10.62 18.50
CA GLU A 17 1.71 -9.65 17.95
C GLU A 17 2.14 -8.21 18.23
N SER A 18 2.60 -7.93 19.45
CA SER A 18 3.08 -6.59 19.83
C SER A 18 4.29 -6.15 19.00
N GLN A 19 5.22 -7.05 18.71
CA GLN A 19 6.38 -6.73 17.86
C GLN A 19 5.98 -6.48 16.42
N GLN A 20 5.07 -7.28 15.87
CA GLN A 20 4.60 -7.14 14.50
C GLN A 20 3.83 -5.81 14.32
N TYR A 21 3.01 -5.43 15.30
CA TYR A 21 2.33 -4.14 15.31
C TYR A 21 3.30 -2.95 15.34
N LEU A 22 4.35 -3.02 16.17
CA LEU A 22 5.36 -1.97 16.25
C LEU A 22 6.18 -1.84 14.95
N SER A 23 6.50 -2.96 14.30
CA SER A 23 7.18 -2.97 13.00
C SER A 23 6.35 -2.26 11.93
N ASN A 24 5.07 -2.63 11.79
CA ASN A 24 4.16 -2.02 10.82
C ASN A 24 3.95 -0.52 11.09
N ARG A 25 3.92 -0.11 12.36
CA ARG A 25 3.79 1.32 12.73
C ARG A 25 5.07 2.11 12.43
N GLN A 26 6.24 1.51 12.57
CA GLN A 26 7.53 2.12 12.19
C GLN A 26 7.61 2.30 10.67
N GLU A 27 7.20 1.29 9.91
CA GLU A 27 7.19 1.33 8.45
C GLU A 27 6.22 2.38 7.91
N GLN A 28 5.00 2.48 8.46
CA GLN A 28 4.07 3.55 8.11
C GLN A 28 4.61 4.95 8.46
N LYS A 29 5.33 5.10 9.57
CA LYS A 29 5.99 6.36 9.92
C LYS A 29 7.13 6.67 8.95
N ALA A 30 7.88 5.67 8.50
CA ALA A 30 8.93 5.83 7.49
C ALA A 30 8.34 6.22 6.13
N MET A 31 7.24 5.61 5.71
CA MET A 31 6.53 5.97 4.47
C MET A 31 5.94 7.39 4.53
N ARG A 32 5.37 7.81 5.67
CA ARG A 32 4.89 9.20 5.83
C ARG A 32 6.04 10.22 5.80
N ARG A 33 7.21 9.88 6.33
CA ARG A 33 8.41 10.75 6.26
C ARG A 33 9.01 10.78 4.86
N ALA A 34 9.04 9.65 4.16
CA ALA A 34 9.51 9.58 2.78
C ALA A 34 8.59 10.35 1.81
N GLY A 35 7.27 10.29 2.02
CA GLY A 35 6.28 11.01 1.21
C GLY A 35 6.38 12.55 1.27
N SER A 36 7.21 13.12 2.14
CA SER A 36 7.51 14.57 2.15
C SER A 36 8.73 14.96 1.30
N TYR A 37 9.50 13.99 0.80
CA TYR A 37 10.65 14.22 -0.10
C TYR A 37 10.44 13.73 -1.53
N TRP A 38 9.34 13.01 -1.79
CA TRP A 38 8.89 12.70 -3.14
C TRP A 38 7.93 13.79 -3.62
N LEU A 39 8.45 14.99 -3.86
CA LEU A 39 7.89 15.85 -4.91
C LEU A 39 8.09 15.09 -6.22
N PRO A 40 7.02 14.69 -6.92
CA PRO A 40 7.19 13.95 -8.15
C PRO A 40 7.75 14.91 -9.21
N ALA A 41 8.98 14.62 -9.65
CA ALA A 41 9.34 14.82 -11.05
C ALA A 41 8.47 13.90 -11.91
N LEU A 42 7.16 14.17 -11.98
CA LEU A 42 6.27 13.56 -12.95
C LEU A 42 6.40 14.38 -14.23
N LEU A 43 7.36 13.94 -15.04
CA LEU A 43 7.21 13.98 -16.49
C LEU A 43 5.80 13.51 -16.84
N PHE A 44 5.10 14.38 -17.55
CA PHE A 44 3.95 14.09 -18.39
C PHE A 44 4.17 12.74 -19.12
N CYS A 45 3.40 11.72 -18.78
CA CYS A 45 3.19 10.56 -19.64
C CYS A 45 1.71 10.58 -20.01
N ASP A 46 1.44 11.17 -21.17
CA ASP A 46 0.14 11.23 -21.82
C ASP A 46 -0.26 9.81 -22.22
N SER A 47 -1.34 9.29 -21.62
CA SER A 47 -1.89 7.97 -21.94
C SER A 47 -3.09 8.14 -22.87
N SER A 48 -2.82 8.18 -24.17
CA SER A 48 -3.80 7.75 -25.16
C SER A 48 -3.20 6.64 -26.00
N THR A 49 -4.02 5.62 -26.27
CA THR A 49 -3.80 4.52 -27.23
C THR A 49 -3.34 3.19 -26.62
N THR A 50 -4.35 2.41 -26.25
CA THR A 50 -4.45 0.96 -26.37
C THR A 50 -3.56 0.36 -27.46
N SER A 51 -2.56 -0.44 -27.10
CA SER A 51 -2.14 -1.56 -27.94
C SER A 51 -1.42 -2.65 -27.13
N ARG A 52 -1.86 -3.89 -27.38
CA ARG A 52 -1.32 -5.14 -26.84
C ARG A 52 0.16 -5.29 -27.25
N ILE A 53 1.09 -5.42 -26.31
CA ILE A 53 2.41 -6.00 -26.59
C ILE A 53 2.86 -6.86 -25.41
N ALA A 54 3.28 -8.08 -25.76
CA ALA A 54 3.82 -9.11 -24.90
C ALA A 54 5.04 -8.64 -24.09
N MET A 55 5.16 -9.15 -22.87
CA MET A 55 6.37 -9.04 -22.07
C MET A 55 7.52 -9.83 -22.70
N PRO A 56 8.75 -9.36 -22.51
CA PRO A 56 9.75 -10.26 -21.99
C PRO A 56 10.43 -9.74 -20.72
N ALA A 57 10.89 -10.75 -19.98
CA ALA A 57 11.54 -10.72 -18.70
C ALA A 57 12.84 -9.89 -18.63
N ARG A 58 13.32 -9.80 -17.38
CA ARG A 58 14.60 -9.29 -16.87
C ARG A 58 14.65 -7.80 -16.55
N LEU A 59 14.35 -7.51 -15.29
CA LEU A 59 15.06 -6.45 -14.58
C LEU A 59 15.94 -7.09 -13.51
N HIS A 60 17.24 -7.08 -13.78
CA HIS A 60 18.30 -7.23 -12.80
C HIS A 60 18.07 -6.21 -11.68
N PHE A 61 17.77 -6.70 -10.48
CA PHE A 61 17.72 -5.91 -9.26
C PHE A 61 19.16 -5.60 -8.85
N ALA A 62 19.74 -4.56 -9.45
CA ALA A 62 20.97 -3.97 -8.96
C ALA A 62 20.68 -3.37 -7.58
N ALA A 63 21.34 -3.91 -6.58
CA ALA A 63 21.36 -3.41 -5.21
C ALA A 63 21.84 -1.95 -5.21
N GLN A 64 20.89 -1.01 -5.15
CA GLN A 64 21.18 0.40 -4.89
C GLN A 64 21.14 0.60 -3.37
N LEU A 65 22.33 0.62 -2.80
CA LEU A 65 22.66 0.85 -1.40
C LEU A 65 22.01 2.12 -0.79
N PRO A 66 21.85 2.16 0.54
CA PRO A 66 21.17 3.23 1.26
C PRO A 66 21.88 4.58 1.04
N MET A 67 21.14 5.50 0.42
CA MET A 67 21.49 6.92 0.36
C MET A 67 21.24 7.58 1.73
N MET A 68 21.90 7.07 2.77
CA MET A 68 21.87 7.59 4.14
C MET A 68 23.29 7.97 4.57
N LEU A 69 23.98 8.72 3.73
CA LEU A 69 25.21 9.39 4.09
C LEU A 69 25.35 10.61 3.18
N ILE A 70 25.73 11.76 3.76
CA ILE A 70 26.07 13.03 3.08
C ILE A 70 24.89 14.00 2.87
N VAL A 71 24.19 14.37 3.96
CA VAL A 71 23.80 15.79 4.17
C VAL A 71 24.55 16.30 5.39
N ARG A 72 25.88 16.19 5.31
CA ARG A 72 26.83 16.91 6.15
C ARG A 72 27.75 17.71 5.23
N LEU A 73 27.18 18.44 4.28
CA LEU A 73 27.88 19.43 3.48
C LEU A 73 27.61 20.81 4.06
N SER A 74 28.62 21.26 4.80
CA SER A 74 29.07 22.66 4.80
C SER A 74 28.05 23.71 5.26
N LEU A 75 27.72 23.64 6.55
CA LEU A 75 27.53 24.85 7.36
C LEU A 75 28.88 25.55 7.60
N GLN A 76 29.69 25.81 6.58
CA GLN A 76 30.93 26.58 6.76
C GLN A 76 31.50 27.12 5.45
N ARG A 77 30.96 28.25 4.99
CA ARG A 77 31.79 29.25 4.32
C ARG A 77 31.26 30.66 4.63
N ARG A 78 31.64 31.16 5.80
CA ARG A 78 31.79 32.61 6.02
C ARG A 78 32.88 33.08 5.07
N MET A 79 32.50 33.55 3.89
CA MET A 79 33.26 34.59 3.22
C MET A 79 32.52 35.90 3.47
N THR A 80 33.05 36.64 4.43
CA THR A 80 32.82 38.07 4.63
C THR A 80 33.28 38.80 3.37
N GLN A 81 32.45 38.79 2.33
CA GLN A 81 32.62 39.66 1.19
C GLN A 81 31.92 40.96 1.52
N THR A 82 32.69 41.94 1.96
CA THR A 82 32.31 43.35 2.03
C THR A 82 32.04 43.83 0.60
N ARG A 83 30.82 43.56 0.13
CA ARG A 83 30.40 43.78 -1.24
C ARG A 83 29.74 45.14 -1.31
N ASN A 84 30.42 46.03 -2.01
CA ASN A 84 30.01 47.38 -2.35
C ASN A 84 28.49 47.44 -2.65
N HIS A 85 27.75 48.08 -1.75
CA HIS A 85 26.29 48.20 -1.75
C HIS A 85 25.88 49.18 -2.86
N ASN A 86 25.93 48.71 -4.10
CA ASN A 86 25.22 49.37 -5.19
C ASN A 86 23.73 49.09 -4.96
N ASN A 87 23.07 50.03 -4.28
CA ASN A 87 21.62 50.07 -4.08
C ASN A 87 20.90 50.24 -5.42
N LYS A 88 20.93 49.20 -6.27
CA LYS A 88 20.09 49.12 -7.45
C LYS A 88 18.68 48.82 -6.95
N GLY A 89 17.88 49.87 -6.80
CA GLY A 89 16.46 49.73 -6.48
C GLY A 89 15.79 48.83 -7.51
N PHE A 90 14.91 47.93 -7.05
CA PHE A 90 14.06 47.15 -7.92
C PHE A 90 13.20 48.11 -8.76
N THR A 91 13.15 47.87 -10.06
CA THR A 91 12.22 48.63 -10.91
C THR A 91 10.80 48.23 -10.53
N LEU A 92 9.87 49.19 -10.52
CA LEU A 92 8.46 48.93 -10.17
C LEU A 92 7.87 47.81 -11.04
N VAL A 93 8.24 47.79 -12.33
CA VAL A 93 7.82 46.77 -13.30
C VAL A 93 8.24 45.37 -12.88
N GLU A 94 9.47 45.20 -12.37
CA GLU A 94 10.00 43.91 -11.93
C GLU A 94 9.23 43.34 -10.73
N VAL A 95 8.86 44.21 -9.77
CA VAL A 95 8.04 43.82 -8.62
C VAL A 95 6.65 43.38 -9.08
N MET A 96 6.03 44.08 -10.02
CA MET A 96 4.70 43.70 -10.55
C MET A 96 4.72 42.34 -11.24
N ILE A 97 5.73 42.06 -12.07
CA ILE A 97 5.87 40.76 -12.74
C ILE A 97 6.10 39.64 -11.71
N SER A 98 6.91 39.90 -10.68
CA SER A 98 7.15 38.94 -9.59
C SER A 98 5.88 38.63 -8.80
N LEU A 99 5.02 39.62 -8.54
CA LEU A 99 3.76 39.41 -7.84
C LEU A 99 2.76 38.59 -8.68
N ILE A 100 2.67 38.86 -9.99
CA ILE A 100 1.79 38.10 -10.90
C ILE A 100 2.23 36.63 -10.98
N THR A 101 3.53 36.38 -11.20
CA THR A 101 4.06 35.01 -11.27
C THR A 101 3.90 34.25 -9.95
N PHE A 102 4.13 34.91 -8.83
CA PHE A 102 3.88 34.34 -7.50
C PHE A 102 2.40 33.98 -7.27
N ALA A 103 1.48 34.85 -7.71
CA ALA A 103 0.05 34.59 -7.61
C ALA A 103 -0.37 33.36 -8.45
N VAL A 104 0.15 33.22 -9.67
CA VAL A 104 -0.12 32.07 -10.54
C VAL A 104 0.42 30.77 -9.91
N LEU A 105 1.65 30.78 -9.39
CA LEU A 105 2.23 29.61 -8.72
C LEU A 105 1.42 29.19 -7.48
N THR A 106 0.99 30.17 -6.69
CA THR A 106 0.16 29.93 -5.51
C THR A 106 -1.17 29.29 -5.89
N LEU A 107 -1.79 29.73 -6.99
CA LEU A 107 -3.05 29.17 -7.49
C LEU A 107 -2.87 27.71 -7.93
N ILE A 108 -1.81 27.39 -8.68
CA ILE A 108 -1.53 26.01 -9.12
C ILE A 108 -1.28 25.10 -7.91
N PHE A 109 -0.52 25.58 -6.92
CA PHE A 109 -0.28 24.83 -5.69
C PHE A 109 -1.59 24.56 -4.94
N ALA A 110 -2.43 25.59 -4.79
CA ALA A 110 -3.74 25.48 -4.14
C ALA A 110 -4.64 24.45 -4.84
N ALA A 111 -4.60 24.37 -6.17
CA ALA A 111 -5.36 23.38 -6.95
C ALA A 111 -4.80 21.94 -6.81
N THR A 112 -3.49 21.79 -6.59
CA THR A 112 -2.83 20.48 -6.55
C THR A 112 -3.01 19.75 -5.21
N VAL A 113 -3.09 20.49 -4.10
CA VAL A 113 -3.23 19.92 -2.74
C VAL A 113 -4.46 19.01 -2.56
N PRO A 114 -5.70 19.40 -2.94
CA PRO A 114 -6.86 18.53 -2.76
C PRO A 114 -6.79 17.27 -3.63
N LEU A 115 -6.21 17.38 -4.83
CA LEU A 115 -5.99 16.24 -5.71
C LEU A 115 -5.01 15.24 -5.09
N ALA A 116 -3.89 15.72 -4.56
CA ALA A 116 -2.90 14.88 -3.88
C ALA A 116 -3.51 14.13 -2.67
N LYS A 117 -4.34 14.81 -1.86
CA LYS A 117 -5.03 14.18 -0.73
C LYS A 117 -5.97 13.06 -1.17
N LYS A 118 -6.74 13.27 -2.25
CA LYS A 118 -7.64 12.26 -2.81
C LYS A 118 -6.86 11.04 -3.31
N THR A 119 -5.79 11.25 -4.06
CA THR A 119 -4.92 10.17 -4.56
C THR A 119 -4.28 9.38 -3.41
N ALA A 120 -3.78 10.07 -2.38
CA ALA A 120 -3.19 9.41 -1.21
C ALA A 120 -4.21 8.53 -0.48
N HIS A 121 -5.45 9.00 -0.33
CA HIS A 121 -6.52 8.21 0.28
C HIS A 121 -6.86 6.96 -0.54
N MET A 122 -7.01 7.09 -1.87
CA MET A 122 -7.27 5.95 -2.75
C MET A 122 -6.14 4.92 -2.67
N ASN A 123 -4.88 5.36 -2.75
CA ASN A 123 -3.72 4.48 -2.65
C ASN A 123 -3.65 3.76 -1.30
N GLY A 124 -4.04 4.44 -0.21
CA GLY A 124 -4.14 3.83 1.12
C GLY A 124 -5.11 2.64 1.14
N GLN A 125 -6.28 2.80 0.54
CA GLN A 125 -7.29 1.72 0.46
C GLN A 125 -6.79 0.54 -0.38
N TYR A 126 -6.14 0.80 -1.51
CA TYR A 126 -5.54 -0.26 -2.33
C TYR A 126 -4.46 -1.04 -1.57
N ALA A 127 -3.57 -0.34 -0.85
CA ALA A 127 -2.53 -0.98 -0.07
C ALA A 127 -3.11 -1.88 1.03
N GLN A 128 -4.18 -1.41 1.71
CA GLN A 128 -4.90 -2.21 2.70
C GLN A 128 -5.57 -3.44 2.08
N ALA A 129 -6.28 -3.28 0.96
CA ALA A 129 -6.94 -4.40 0.27
C ALA A 129 -5.93 -5.47 -0.18
N ILE A 130 -4.79 -5.06 -0.74
CA ILE A 130 -3.72 -5.98 -1.15
C ILE A 130 -3.13 -6.71 0.06
N SER A 131 -2.89 -6.00 1.16
CA SER A 131 -2.38 -6.61 2.40
C SER A 131 -3.33 -7.66 2.96
N LEU A 132 -4.65 -7.42 2.91
CA LEU A 132 -5.66 -8.41 3.34
C LEU A 132 -5.69 -9.63 2.41
N CYS A 133 -5.62 -9.42 1.08
CA CYS A 133 -5.53 -10.54 0.13
C CYS A 133 -4.26 -11.38 0.35
N GLN A 134 -3.11 -10.74 0.61
CA GLN A 134 -1.86 -11.42 0.91
C GLN A 134 -1.98 -12.24 2.20
N HIS A 135 -2.49 -11.63 3.27
CA HIS A 135 -2.71 -12.29 4.55
C HIS A 135 -3.59 -13.54 4.40
N LYS A 136 -4.71 -13.44 3.67
CA LYS A 136 -5.60 -14.59 3.40
C LYS A 136 -4.92 -15.71 2.62
N ILE A 137 -4.10 -15.38 1.63
CA ILE A 137 -3.36 -16.38 0.87
C ILE A 137 -2.31 -17.07 1.74
N ASP A 138 -1.65 -16.36 2.65
CA ASP A 138 -0.69 -16.94 3.57
C ASP A 138 -1.36 -17.82 4.63
N GLN A 139 -2.55 -17.44 5.13
CA GLN A 139 -3.38 -18.32 5.97
C GLN A 139 -3.73 -19.63 5.25
N LEU A 140 -4.14 -19.55 3.97
CA LEU A 140 -4.48 -20.74 3.17
C LEU A 140 -3.26 -21.62 2.89
N ARG A 141 -2.08 -21.03 2.71
CA ARG A 141 -0.82 -21.78 2.62
C ARG A 141 -0.50 -22.51 3.92
N ALA A 142 -0.78 -21.90 5.07
CA ALA A 142 -0.54 -22.52 6.37
C ALA A 142 -1.48 -23.70 6.65
N VAL A 143 -2.72 -23.69 6.12
CA VAL A 143 -3.66 -24.82 6.23
C VAL A 143 -3.19 -26.05 5.45
N GLY A 144 -2.56 -25.83 4.29
CA GLY A 144 -2.04 -26.89 3.43
C GLY A 144 -3.09 -27.49 2.48
N TYR A 145 -2.61 -28.18 1.43
CA TYR A 145 -3.41 -28.63 0.30
C TYR A 145 -4.60 -29.54 0.67
N GLY A 146 -4.36 -30.57 1.49
CA GLY A 146 -5.36 -31.60 1.82
C GLY A 146 -6.53 -31.10 2.67
N ARG A 147 -6.45 -29.89 3.23
CA ARG A 147 -7.43 -29.31 4.15
C ARG A 147 -8.16 -28.08 3.59
N ILE A 148 -8.05 -27.83 2.28
CA ILE A 148 -8.77 -26.72 1.63
C ILE A 148 -10.19 -27.16 1.26
N ASN A 149 -10.99 -27.46 2.28
CA ASN A 149 -12.42 -27.74 2.17
C ASN A 149 -13.23 -26.75 3.03
N TYR A 150 -14.53 -26.62 2.78
CA TYR A 150 -15.35 -25.62 3.47
C TYR A 150 -15.31 -25.77 5.00
N THR A 151 -15.51 -26.98 5.52
CA THR A 151 -15.57 -27.23 6.97
C THR A 151 -14.26 -26.87 7.67
N GLU A 152 -13.13 -27.25 7.10
CA GLU A 152 -11.81 -26.95 7.67
C GLU A 152 -11.48 -25.45 7.60
N LEU A 153 -11.90 -24.76 6.54
CA LEU A 153 -11.68 -23.31 6.39
C LEU A 153 -12.56 -22.47 7.32
N SER A 154 -13.80 -22.89 7.54
CA SER A 154 -14.73 -22.26 8.50
C SER A 154 -14.30 -22.55 9.94
N ASP A 155 -13.94 -23.81 10.27
CA ASP A 155 -13.42 -24.19 11.59
C ASP A 155 -12.10 -23.47 11.94
N ALA A 156 -11.26 -23.20 10.93
CA ALA A 156 -10.04 -22.42 11.09
C ALA A 156 -10.28 -20.90 11.21
N GLY A 157 -11.53 -20.45 11.04
CA GLY A 157 -11.88 -19.03 11.02
C GLY A 157 -11.14 -18.28 9.91
N ILE A 158 -11.07 -18.85 8.70
CA ILE A 158 -10.47 -18.18 7.53
C ILE A 158 -11.56 -17.56 6.65
N ILE A 159 -12.70 -18.25 6.53
CA ILE A 159 -13.90 -17.84 5.79
C ILE A 159 -15.09 -17.68 6.73
N ASP A 160 -16.09 -16.92 6.29
CA ASP A 160 -17.37 -16.78 7.00
C ASP A 160 -18.24 -18.06 6.84
N ASP A 161 -19.24 -18.24 7.70
CA ASP A 161 -20.15 -19.40 7.69
C ASP A 161 -21.13 -19.44 6.50
N ASN A 162 -21.14 -18.40 5.66
CA ASN A 162 -22.00 -18.32 4.49
C ASN A 162 -21.29 -17.50 3.39
N PRO A 163 -21.21 -17.99 2.13
CA PRO A 163 -21.79 -19.22 1.58
C PRO A 163 -20.96 -20.49 1.81
N THR A 164 -21.65 -21.65 1.85
CA THR A 164 -21.02 -22.99 1.95
C THR A 164 -20.42 -23.51 0.64
N THR A 165 -20.69 -22.84 -0.47
CA THR A 165 -20.14 -23.16 -1.79
C THR A 165 -19.27 -22.03 -2.31
N PRO A 166 -18.18 -22.32 -3.06
CA PRO A 166 -17.38 -21.29 -3.72
C PRO A 166 -18.24 -20.38 -4.62
N PRO A 167 -17.96 -19.07 -4.70
CA PRO A 167 -16.91 -18.36 -3.98
C PRO A 167 -17.27 -18.15 -2.50
N PHE A 168 -16.34 -18.45 -1.59
CA PHE A 168 -16.50 -18.26 -0.15
C PHE A 168 -16.38 -16.78 0.23
N SER A 169 -17.03 -16.35 1.30
CA SER A 169 -16.93 -14.99 1.84
C SER A 169 -15.91 -14.94 2.98
N PHE A 170 -15.27 -13.79 3.21
CA PHE A 170 -14.44 -13.54 4.40
C PHE A 170 -14.56 -12.08 4.88
N ASN A 171 -15.77 -11.53 4.83
CA ASN A 171 -16.04 -10.15 5.21
C ASN A 171 -15.98 -9.95 6.73
N GLU A 172 -16.45 -10.92 7.52
CA GLU A 172 -16.59 -10.81 8.98
C GLU A 172 -15.29 -11.20 9.70
N VAL A 173 -14.66 -12.30 9.27
CA VAL A 173 -13.47 -12.88 9.93
C VAL A 173 -12.31 -11.89 10.12
N ASP A 174 -12.01 -11.08 9.09
CA ASP A 174 -10.88 -10.13 9.12
C ASP A 174 -11.35 -8.68 9.33
N GLN A 175 -12.62 -8.47 9.71
CA GLN A 175 -13.22 -7.15 9.89
C GLN A 175 -12.98 -6.22 8.69
N VAL A 176 -13.15 -6.75 7.47
CA VAL A 176 -12.79 -6.02 6.23
C VAL A 176 -13.55 -4.68 6.13
N GLU A 177 -14.75 -4.62 6.72
CA GLU A 177 -15.59 -3.43 6.82
C GLU A 177 -14.96 -2.28 7.61
N GLU A 178 -14.04 -2.55 8.54
CA GLU A 178 -13.34 -1.49 9.29
C GLU A 178 -12.29 -0.75 8.43
N TYR A 179 -11.79 -1.42 7.38
CA TYR A 179 -10.71 -0.89 6.54
C TYR A 179 -11.23 -0.29 5.23
N LEU A 180 -12.27 -0.90 4.65
CA LEU A 180 -12.75 -0.56 3.32
C LEU A 180 -14.25 -0.24 3.37
N PRO A 181 -14.69 0.81 2.66
CA PRO A 181 -16.11 1.17 2.62
C PRO A 181 -16.91 0.18 1.75
N GLN A 182 -17.95 -0.41 2.33
CA GLN A 182 -18.84 -1.38 1.67
C GLN A 182 -18.04 -2.48 0.95
N PRO A 183 -17.21 -3.24 1.68
CA PRO A 183 -16.41 -4.26 1.05
C PRO A 183 -17.26 -5.47 0.70
N ASN A 184 -16.80 -6.20 -0.31
CA ASN A 184 -17.24 -7.54 -0.60
C ASN A 184 -15.99 -8.35 -0.98
N ALA A 185 -15.57 -9.17 -0.03
CA ALA A 185 -14.40 -10.03 -0.06
C ALA A 185 -14.83 -11.47 -0.37
N THR A 186 -14.22 -12.04 -1.40
CA THR A 186 -14.54 -13.37 -1.92
C THR A 186 -13.28 -14.19 -2.16
N LEU A 187 -13.37 -15.49 -1.87
CA LEU A 187 -12.31 -16.45 -2.03
C LEU A 187 -12.78 -17.55 -2.99
N ASN A 188 -12.15 -17.63 -4.16
CA ASN A 188 -12.42 -18.69 -5.11
C ASN A 188 -11.30 -19.74 -5.06
N VAL A 189 -11.68 -21.02 -4.99
CA VAL A 189 -10.76 -22.16 -5.00
C VAL A 189 -11.10 -23.01 -6.22
N GLU A 190 -10.18 -23.09 -7.17
CA GLU A 190 -10.32 -23.84 -8.42
C GLU A 190 -9.26 -24.95 -8.45
N SER A 191 -9.67 -26.20 -8.69
CA SER A 191 -8.73 -27.30 -8.91
C SER A 191 -8.16 -27.23 -10.33
N LEU A 192 -6.82 -27.28 -10.43
CA LEU A 192 -6.09 -27.35 -11.70
C LEU A 192 -5.55 -28.75 -12.00
N GLY A 193 -5.97 -29.76 -11.24
CA GLY A 193 -5.48 -31.13 -11.31
C GLY A 193 -5.46 -31.83 -9.94
N ALA A 194 -4.87 -33.02 -9.88
CA ALA A 194 -4.82 -33.82 -8.65
C ALA A 194 -3.99 -33.19 -7.53
N ASP A 195 -2.95 -32.40 -7.89
CA ASP A 195 -1.95 -31.88 -6.94
C ASP A 195 -1.82 -30.36 -6.94
N LYS A 196 -2.76 -29.64 -7.58
CA LYS A 196 -2.66 -28.18 -7.77
C LYS A 196 -4.03 -27.51 -7.56
N LEU A 197 -4.05 -26.54 -6.65
CA LEU A 197 -5.20 -25.66 -6.44
C LEU A 197 -4.80 -24.22 -6.82
N ARG A 198 -5.65 -23.54 -7.58
CA ARG A 198 -5.59 -22.10 -7.80
C ARG A 198 -6.53 -21.43 -6.82
N ILE A 199 -5.97 -20.56 -6.01
CA ILE A 199 -6.70 -19.77 -5.04
C ILE A 199 -6.69 -18.32 -5.50
N THR A 200 -7.87 -17.72 -5.60
CA THR A 200 -8.01 -16.30 -5.92
C THR A 200 -8.77 -15.61 -4.81
N ALA A 201 -8.07 -14.77 -4.05
CA ALA A 201 -8.68 -13.86 -3.09
C ALA A 201 -8.97 -12.54 -3.82
N ALA A 202 -10.21 -12.09 -3.80
CA ALA A 202 -10.65 -10.86 -4.44
C ALA A 202 -11.47 -10.01 -3.47
N ILE A 203 -11.09 -8.75 -3.31
CA ILE A 203 -11.82 -7.77 -2.51
C ILE A 203 -12.32 -6.68 -3.46
N THR A 204 -13.61 -6.44 -3.42
CA THR A 204 -14.27 -5.35 -4.12
C THR A 204 -14.78 -4.33 -3.10
N TRP A 205 -14.67 -3.05 -3.37
CA TRP A 205 -15.19 -2.00 -2.48
C TRP A 205 -15.71 -0.80 -3.28
N ARG A 206 -16.62 -0.02 -2.69
CA ARG A 206 -17.19 1.16 -3.32
C ARG A 206 -16.66 2.43 -2.67
N THR A 207 -16.01 3.28 -3.46
CA THR A 207 -15.54 4.57 -2.93
C THR A 207 -16.74 5.48 -2.68
N THR A 208 -16.92 5.95 -1.45
CA THR A 208 -18.08 6.76 -1.02
C THR A 208 -18.13 8.15 -1.65
N THR A 209 -17.06 8.60 -2.30
CA THR A 209 -16.85 10.05 -2.45
C THR A 209 -17.74 10.69 -3.52
N TYR A 210 -17.83 10.25 -4.78
CA TYR A 210 -18.75 10.89 -5.77
C TYR A 210 -18.99 10.01 -7.02
N GLY A 211 -19.31 8.73 -6.83
CA GLY A 211 -19.67 7.86 -7.95
C GLY A 211 -19.71 6.39 -7.55
N THR A 212 -20.50 5.59 -8.26
CA THR A 212 -20.62 4.13 -8.10
C THR A 212 -19.42 3.37 -8.69
N LYS A 213 -18.21 3.93 -8.55
CA LYS A 213 -16.99 3.25 -8.99
C LYS A 213 -16.66 2.16 -7.99
N THR A 214 -16.88 0.92 -8.40
CA THR A 214 -16.39 -0.26 -7.72
C THR A 214 -14.91 -0.41 -8.04
N SER A 215 -14.08 -0.44 -7.00
CA SER A 215 -12.66 -0.78 -7.11
C SER A 215 -12.49 -2.24 -6.71
N THR A 216 -11.55 -2.92 -7.36
CA THR A 216 -11.27 -4.34 -7.09
C THR A 216 -9.76 -4.52 -6.95
N ALA A 217 -9.36 -5.28 -5.94
CA ALA A 217 -8.03 -5.84 -5.81
C ALA A 217 -8.17 -7.36 -5.74
N SER A 218 -7.34 -8.08 -6.49
CA SER A 218 -7.30 -9.53 -6.42
C SER A 218 -5.86 -10.03 -6.43
N LEU A 219 -5.64 -11.13 -5.72
CA LEU A 219 -4.38 -11.85 -5.71
C LEU A 219 -4.67 -13.32 -5.95
N THR A 220 -3.89 -13.91 -6.85
CA THR A 220 -4.00 -15.32 -7.20
C THR A 220 -2.72 -16.04 -6.80
N ALA A 221 -2.87 -17.17 -6.13
CA ALA A 221 -1.78 -18.07 -5.77
C ALA A 221 -2.09 -19.48 -6.25
N ILE A 222 -1.03 -20.27 -6.48
CA ILE A 222 -1.13 -21.70 -6.74
C ILE A 222 -0.53 -22.41 -5.54
N ILE A 223 -1.30 -23.32 -4.94
CA ILE A 223 -0.84 -24.21 -3.87
C ILE A 223 -0.68 -25.60 -4.48
N THR A 224 0.48 -26.20 -4.27
CA THR A 224 0.81 -27.55 -4.75
C THR A 224 0.95 -28.49 -3.57
N ASN A 225 0.58 -29.75 -3.76
CA ASN A 225 0.96 -30.81 -2.84
C ASN A 225 2.50 -31.01 -2.89
N VAL A 226 3.19 -31.06 -1.74
CA VAL A 226 4.67 -31.19 -1.66
C VAL A 226 5.06 -32.59 -1.13
N GLU A 227 4.16 -33.55 -1.24
CA GLU A 227 4.42 -34.96 -0.90
C GLU A 227 5.51 -35.61 -1.77
#